data_AF-B7PWS1-F1
#
_entry.id   AF-B7PWS1-F1
#
_cell.length_a   1.000
_cell.length_b   1.000
_cell.length_c   1.000
_cell.angle_alpha   90.00
_cell.angle_beta   90.00
_cell.angle_gamma   90.00
#
_symmetry.space_group_name_H-M   'P 1'
#
loop_
_entity.id
_entity.type
_entity.pdbx_description
1 polymer ?
#
loop_
_entity_poly.entity_id
_entity_poly.type
_entity_poly.pdbx_seq_one_letter_code
_entity_poly.pdbx_strand_id
1 'polypeptide(L)'
;MHPTYNAGRRQHRTRLLIRKYGSDPTTLYTDASPYPQRPAHVATVARIDNAFLTSATVCTASTTTAEEAAIALAMTQATSPSITIMSDSQAACRRFALGRVSALTLAILTQCPTLPHARIVWTPSHTALPGNEVAHATARALLHRAFPEEANNAASIANSLTPLSQTYADILYHYRATRRTYPPPHSSLSTADARIWRRLQTNTYYNHLHLHHISPANYPLNCPQCDEPNTTAHLVWTCPTNPPPPRSPTLEQWECVLQSCQLEDQEALISRARMAAAARALPE
;
A
#
# COMPACT_ATOMS: atom_id res chain seq x y z
N MET A 1 -4.39 -3.78 -0.67
CA MET A 1 -3.17 -3.15 -1.26
C MET A 1 -3.16 -1.67 -0.88
N HIS A 2 -2.30 -1.24 0.03
CA HIS A 2 -2.35 0.12 0.60
C HIS A 2 -2.11 1.23 -0.45
N PRO A 3 -2.91 2.31 -0.47
CA PRO A 3 -2.82 3.37 -1.47
C PRO A 3 -1.45 4.06 -1.58
N THR A 4 -0.92 4.51 -0.45
CA THR A 4 0.34 5.27 -0.36
C THR A 4 1.58 4.38 -0.55
N TYR A 5 1.73 3.36 0.29
CA TYR A 5 2.94 2.52 0.29
C TYR A 5 3.11 1.61 -0.92
N ASN A 6 2.05 1.40 -1.71
CA ASN A 6 2.10 0.54 -2.90
C ASN A 6 1.86 1.31 -4.20
N ALA A 7 2.08 2.63 -4.22
CA ALA A 7 1.81 3.47 -5.38
C ALA A 7 2.39 2.90 -6.68
N GLY A 8 3.68 2.54 -6.71
CA GLY A 8 4.32 1.96 -7.90
C GLY A 8 3.70 0.61 -8.34
N ARG A 9 3.39 -0.27 -7.38
CA ARG A 9 2.72 -1.55 -7.69
C ARG A 9 1.29 -1.33 -8.21
N ARG A 10 0.57 -0.35 -7.67
CA ARG A 10 -0.79 0.02 -8.10
C ARG A 10 -0.76 0.57 -9.53
N GLN A 11 0.13 1.51 -9.82
CA GLN A 11 0.33 2.06 -11.16
C GLN A 11 0.72 0.99 -12.18
N HIS A 12 1.66 0.10 -11.83
CA HIS A 12 2.06 -0.99 -12.72
C HIS A 12 0.88 -1.93 -13.02
N ARG A 13 0.09 -2.29 -12.00
CA ARG A 13 -1.14 -3.08 -12.20
C ARG A 13 -2.13 -2.38 -13.13
N THR A 14 -2.36 -1.09 -12.95
CA THR A 14 -3.29 -0.33 -13.80
C THR A 14 -2.82 -0.31 -15.25
N ARG A 15 -1.53 -0.06 -15.50
CA ARG A 15 -0.95 -0.14 -16.86
C ARG A 15 -1.16 -1.51 -17.50
N LEU A 16 -0.97 -2.60 -16.74
CA LEU A 16 -1.24 -3.96 -17.22
C LEU A 16 -2.73 -4.17 -17.54
N LEU A 17 -3.64 -3.67 -16.72
CA LEU A 17 -5.09 -3.79 -16.95
C LEU A 17 -5.53 -3.01 -18.20
N ILE A 18 -5.03 -1.78 -18.38
CA ILE A 18 -5.27 -0.97 -19.58
C ILE A 18 -4.79 -1.74 -20.82
N ARG A 19 -3.55 -2.24 -20.79
CA ARG A 19 -2.98 -2.98 -21.92
C ARG A 19 -3.77 -4.24 -22.25
N LYS A 20 -4.30 -4.94 -21.25
CA LYS A 20 -4.97 -6.24 -21.44
C LYS A 20 -6.44 -6.12 -21.81
N TYR A 21 -7.15 -5.15 -21.24
CA TYR A 21 -8.62 -5.06 -21.32
C TYR A 21 -9.14 -3.71 -21.84
N GLY A 22 -8.28 -2.71 -21.99
CA GLY A 22 -8.70 -1.36 -22.36
C GLY A 22 -9.35 -1.24 -23.75
N SER A 23 -9.09 -2.19 -24.66
CA SER A 23 -9.71 -2.24 -25.98
C SER A 23 -10.77 -3.35 -26.12
N ASP A 24 -11.08 -4.08 -25.04
CA ASP A 24 -12.02 -5.20 -25.09
C ASP A 24 -13.46 -4.70 -24.82
N PRO A 25 -14.37 -4.75 -25.83
CA PRO A 25 -15.73 -4.25 -25.70
C PRO A 25 -16.59 -5.07 -24.73
N THR A 26 -16.12 -6.27 -24.33
CA THR A 26 -16.78 -7.11 -23.32
C THR A 26 -16.38 -6.77 -21.89
N THR A 27 -15.53 -5.76 -21.71
CA THR A 27 -15.10 -5.29 -20.38
C THR A 27 -16.10 -4.29 -19.81
N LEU A 28 -16.67 -4.64 -18.66
CA LEU A 28 -17.58 -3.81 -17.88
C LEU A 28 -16.89 -3.31 -16.61
N TYR A 29 -17.20 -2.09 -16.20
CA TYR A 29 -16.66 -1.46 -14.99
C TYR A 29 -17.80 -1.19 -14.03
N THR A 30 -17.57 -1.46 -12.74
CA THR A 30 -18.60 -1.34 -11.71
C THR A 30 -18.10 -0.52 -10.53
N ASP A 31 -18.98 0.29 -9.96
CA ASP A 31 -18.74 1.06 -8.74
C ASP A 31 -20.06 1.21 -7.97
N ALA A 32 -19.97 1.34 -6.64
CA ALA A 32 -21.11 1.69 -5.80
C ALA A 32 -20.81 2.85 -4.85
N SER A 33 -21.66 3.88 -4.88
CA SER A 33 -21.52 5.06 -4.03
C SER A 33 -22.66 5.16 -2.99
N PRO A 34 -22.36 5.40 -1.70
CA PRO A 34 -23.37 5.49 -0.65
C PRO A 34 -24.20 6.78 -0.74
N TYR A 35 -25.49 6.69 -0.38
CA TYR A 35 -26.30 7.88 -0.12
C TYR A 35 -25.94 8.48 1.25
N PRO A 36 -25.74 9.82 1.36
CA PRO A 36 -25.36 10.43 2.63
C PRO A 36 -26.39 10.29 3.76
N GLN A 37 -27.69 10.25 3.43
CA GLN A 37 -28.79 10.37 4.40
C GLN A 37 -29.67 9.11 4.54
N ARG A 38 -29.34 8.01 3.85
CA ARG A 38 -30.12 6.77 3.92
C ARG A 38 -29.25 5.53 3.76
N PRO A 39 -29.64 4.38 4.32
CA PRO A 39 -28.91 3.11 4.18
C PRO A 39 -29.14 2.50 2.80
N ALA A 40 -28.68 3.20 1.76
CA ALA A 40 -28.75 2.79 0.38
C ALA A 40 -27.50 3.24 -0.37
N HIS A 41 -27.26 2.64 -1.52
CA HIS A 41 -26.17 2.98 -2.43
C HIS A 41 -26.69 3.10 -3.87
N VAL A 42 -26.01 3.86 -4.70
CA VAL A 42 -26.15 3.79 -6.16
C VAL A 42 -25.10 2.82 -6.67
N ALA A 43 -25.54 1.69 -7.23
CA ALA A 43 -24.69 0.77 -7.97
C ALA A 43 -24.70 1.15 -9.45
N THR A 44 -23.54 1.14 -10.10
CA THR A 44 -23.41 1.52 -11.51
C THR A 44 -22.60 0.53 -12.31
N VAL A 45 -22.88 0.50 -13.61
CA VAL A 45 -22.12 -0.25 -14.61
C VAL A 45 -21.79 0.70 -15.76
N ALA A 46 -20.54 0.73 -16.17
CA ALA A 46 -20.04 1.50 -17.29
C ALA A 46 -19.23 0.64 -18.26
N ARG A 47 -19.04 1.15 -19.48
CA ARG A 47 -18.14 0.59 -20.50
C ARG A 47 -17.22 1.70 -21.00
N ILE A 48 -16.08 1.33 -21.57
CA ILE A 48 -15.08 2.30 -22.02
C ILE A 48 -15.51 3.10 -23.26
N ASP A 49 -16.30 2.47 -24.14
CA ASP A 49 -16.81 3.02 -25.40
C ASP A 49 -18.15 3.76 -25.23
N ASN A 50 -18.85 3.55 -24.11
CA ASN A 50 -20.21 4.05 -23.89
C ASN A 50 -20.40 4.50 -22.43
N ALA A 51 -20.38 5.82 -22.23
CA ALA A 51 -20.19 6.57 -20.98
C ALA A 51 -21.12 6.25 -19.79
N PHE A 52 -22.04 5.30 -19.90
CA PHE A 52 -22.89 4.77 -18.82
C PHE A 52 -23.73 3.63 -19.41
N LEU A 53 -23.80 2.46 -18.76
CA LEU A 53 -24.70 1.38 -19.19
C LEU A 53 -25.99 1.34 -18.38
N THR A 54 -25.86 1.24 -17.06
CA THR A 54 -27.02 1.15 -16.17
C THR A 54 -26.66 1.54 -14.73
N SER A 55 -27.69 1.77 -13.93
CA SER A 55 -27.57 1.97 -12.50
C SER A 55 -28.78 1.43 -11.75
N ALA A 56 -28.60 1.10 -10.48
CA ALA A 56 -29.69 0.77 -9.59
C ALA A 56 -29.47 1.41 -8.21
N THR A 57 -30.57 1.77 -7.53
CA THR A 57 -30.52 2.05 -6.10
C THR A 57 -30.65 0.75 -5.33
N VAL A 58 -29.70 0.49 -4.44
CA VAL A 58 -29.61 -0.73 -3.64
C VAL A 58 -29.80 -0.38 -2.18
N CYS A 59 -30.85 -0.88 -1.55
CA CYS A 59 -31.15 -0.65 -0.13
C CYS A 59 -30.26 -1.51 0.76
N THR A 60 -29.09 -0.99 1.12
CA THR A 60 -28.17 -1.62 2.07
C THR A 60 -27.28 -0.56 2.72
N ALA A 61 -26.92 -0.78 3.99
CA ALA A 61 -25.89 0.00 4.68
C ALA A 61 -24.46 -0.50 4.40
N SER A 62 -24.31 -1.69 3.82
CA SER A 62 -23.01 -2.32 3.57
C SER A 62 -22.50 -1.96 2.18
N THR A 63 -21.41 -1.19 2.10
CA THR A 63 -20.75 -0.86 0.83
C THR A 63 -20.28 -2.11 0.09
N THR A 64 -19.75 -3.12 0.79
CA THR A 64 -19.39 -4.41 0.17
C THR A 64 -20.59 -5.09 -0.50
N THR A 65 -21.76 -5.03 0.13
CA THR A 65 -23.00 -5.60 -0.43
C THR A 65 -23.46 -4.81 -1.66
N ALA A 66 -23.34 -3.48 -1.64
CA ALA A 66 -23.67 -2.64 -2.78
C ALA A 66 -22.72 -2.87 -3.97
N GLU A 67 -21.42 -3.03 -3.71
CA GLU A 67 -20.42 -3.38 -4.71
C GLU A 67 -20.66 -4.75 -5.34
N GLU A 68 -21.06 -5.75 -4.54
CA GLU A 68 -21.50 -7.04 -5.08
C GLU A 68 -22.72 -6.92 -5.97
N ALA A 69 -23.69 -6.09 -5.58
CA ALA A 69 -24.87 -5.83 -6.37
C ALA A 69 -24.53 -5.15 -7.71
N ALA A 70 -23.52 -4.27 -7.74
CA ALA A 70 -23.02 -3.67 -8.97
C ALA A 70 -22.39 -4.71 -9.91
N ILE A 71 -21.61 -5.65 -9.36
CA ILE A 71 -21.07 -6.79 -10.12
C ILE A 71 -22.20 -7.67 -10.68
N ALA A 72 -23.20 -8.01 -9.86
CA ALA A 72 -24.35 -8.78 -10.32
C ALA A 72 -25.14 -8.04 -11.40
N LEU A 73 -25.35 -6.73 -11.25
CA LEU A 73 -25.99 -5.88 -12.24
C LEU A 73 -25.19 -5.89 -13.57
N ALA A 74 -23.86 -5.87 -13.53
CA ALA A 74 -23.05 -6.00 -14.74
C ALA A 74 -23.25 -7.36 -15.44
N MET A 75 -23.41 -8.45 -14.69
CA MET A 75 -23.71 -9.76 -15.28
C MET A 75 -25.07 -9.78 -15.98
N THR A 76 -26.08 -9.06 -15.44
CA THR A 76 -27.41 -9.00 -16.07
C THR A 76 -27.44 -8.14 -17.33
N GLN A 77 -26.48 -7.23 -17.51
CA GLN A 77 -26.34 -6.40 -18.72
C GLN A 77 -25.41 -7.01 -19.78
N ALA A 78 -24.94 -8.24 -19.57
CA ALA A 78 -24.02 -8.87 -20.49
C ALA A 78 -24.69 -9.17 -21.84
N THR A 79 -24.16 -8.60 -22.91
CA THR A 79 -24.59 -8.89 -24.29
C THR A 79 -23.82 -10.06 -24.90
N SER A 80 -22.73 -10.49 -24.26
CA SER A 80 -21.85 -11.55 -24.73
C SER A 80 -21.82 -12.72 -23.75
N PRO A 81 -21.65 -13.98 -24.24
CA PRO A 81 -21.65 -15.16 -23.39
C PRO A 81 -20.45 -15.21 -22.44
N SER A 82 -19.37 -14.47 -22.73
CA SER A 82 -18.28 -14.25 -21.79
C SER A 82 -17.94 -12.77 -21.70
N ILE A 83 -17.73 -12.29 -20.48
CA ILE A 83 -17.43 -10.89 -20.17
C ILE A 83 -16.32 -10.80 -19.12
N THR A 84 -15.69 -9.63 -19.06
CA THR A 84 -14.77 -9.29 -17.97
C THR A 84 -15.37 -8.14 -17.14
N ILE A 85 -15.44 -8.30 -15.82
CA ILE A 85 -15.97 -7.27 -14.91
C ILE A 85 -14.82 -6.72 -14.07
N MET A 86 -14.61 -5.42 -14.13
CA MET A 86 -13.62 -4.67 -13.35
C MET A 86 -14.31 -4.01 -12.15
N SER A 87 -13.85 -4.32 -10.94
CA SER A 87 -14.31 -3.69 -9.70
C SER A 87 -13.11 -3.31 -8.85
N ASP A 88 -13.15 -2.15 -8.21
CA ASP A 88 -12.13 -1.75 -7.25
C ASP A 88 -12.38 -2.22 -5.81
N SER A 89 -13.56 -2.80 -5.56
CA SER A 89 -13.92 -3.44 -4.31
C SER A 89 -13.26 -4.82 -4.15
N GLN A 90 -12.15 -4.84 -3.41
CA GLN A 90 -11.44 -6.08 -3.12
C GLN A 90 -12.33 -7.06 -2.32
N ALA A 91 -13.19 -6.54 -1.45
CA ALA A 91 -14.09 -7.36 -0.63
C ALA A 91 -15.15 -8.06 -1.49
N ALA A 92 -15.80 -7.35 -2.41
CA ALA A 92 -16.78 -7.94 -3.33
C ALA A 92 -16.14 -8.99 -4.24
N CYS A 93 -14.97 -8.67 -4.84
CA CYS A 93 -14.20 -9.62 -5.65
C CYS A 93 -13.89 -10.93 -4.90
N ARG A 94 -13.47 -10.83 -3.63
CA ARG A 94 -13.18 -12.02 -2.81
C ARG A 94 -14.42 -12.85 -2.51
N ARG A 95 -15.56 -12.21 -2.25
CA ARG A 95 -16.82 -12.92 -1.95
C ARG A 95 -17.26 -13.76 -3.14
N PHE A 96 -17.27 -13.20 -4.34
CA PHE A 96 -17.50 -13.97 -5.58
C PHE A 96 -16.49 -15.11 -5.77
N ALA A 97 -15.18 -14.85 -5.55
CA ALA A 97 -14.16 -15.88 -5.68
C ALA A 97 -14.34 -17.06 -4.70
N LEU A 98 -14.96 -16.82 -3.54
CA LEU A 98 -15.32 -17.84 -2.55
C LEU A 98 -16.67 -18.50 -2.81
N GLY A 99 -17.38 -18.15 -3.90
CA GLY A 99 -18.73 -18.64 -4.18
C GLY A 99 -19.77 -18.13 -3.18
N ARG A 100 -19.50 -17.00 -2.49
CA ARG A 100 -20.41 -16.41 -1.50
C ARG A 100 -20.88 -15.05 -1.98
N VAL A 101 -22.17 -14.82 -1.95
CA VAL A 101 -22.77 -13.51 -2.27
C VAL A 101 -23.82 -13.15 -1.22
N SER A 102 -24.15 -11.87 -1.10
CA SER A 102 -25.27 -11.45 -0.27
C SER A 102 -26.62 -11.96 -0.82
N ALA A 103 -27.65 -12.02 0.03
CA ALA A 103 -29.01 -12.37 -0.41
C ALA A 103 -29.54 -11.39 -1.48
N LEU A 104 -29.19 -10.10 -1.37
CA LEU A 104 -29.56 -9.08 -2.35
C LEU A 104 -28.90 -9.34 -3.70
N THR A 105 -27.60 -9.63 -3.69
CA THR A 105 -26.83 -9.97 -4.89
C THR A 105 -27.40 -11.22 -5.55
N LEU A 106 -27.71 -12.25 -4.76
CA LEU A 106 -28.32 -13.48 -5.25
C LEU A 106 -29.67 -13.18 -5.92
N ALA A 107 -30.51 -12.34 -5.32
CA ALA A 107 -31.79 -11.95 -5.89
C ALA A 107 -31.65 -11.32 -7.28
N ILE A 108 -30.65 -10.44 -7.49
CA ILE A 108 -30.35 -9.85 -8.80
C ILE A 108 -29.92 -10.94 -9.79
N LEU A 109 -29.01 -11.81 -9.38
CA LEU A 109 -28.50 -12.89 -10.25
C LEU A 109 -29.61 -13.86 -10.68
N THR A 110 -30.53 -14.19 -9.78
CA THR A 110 -31.66 -15.11 -10.05
C THR A 110 -32.72 -14.54 -10.99
N GLN A 111 -32.71 -13.24 -11.25
CA GLN A 111 -33.61 -12.64 -12.25
C GLN A 111 -33.17 -12.94 -13.68
N CYS A 112 -31.91 -13.36 -13.89
CA CYS A 112 -31.40 -13.75 -15.19
C CYS A 112 -31.45 -15.28 -15.36
N PRO A 113 -32.23 -15.81 -16.34
CA PRO A 113 -32.34 -17.24 -16.57
C PRO A 113 -31.01 -17.90 -16.96
N THR A 114 -30.16 -17.15 -17.66
CA THR A 114 -28.81 -17.57 -18.05
C THR A 114 -27.83 -16.46 -17.70
N LEU A 115 -26.78 -16.81 -16.95
CA LEU A 115 -25.71 -15.89 -16.59
C LEU A 115 -24.53 -16.09 -17.55
N PRO A 116 -23.82 -15.02 -17.92
CA PRO A 116 -22.62 -15.11 -18.74
C PRO A 116 -21.48 -15.79 -17.96
N HIS A 117 -20.51 -16.35 -18.68
CA HIS A 117 -19.22 -16.70 -18.11
C HIS A 117 -18.42 -15.41 -17.80
N ALA A 118 -18.56 -14.93 -16.57
CA ALA A 118 -17.97 -13.68 -16.11
C ALA A 118 -16.63 -13.87 -15.40
N ARG A 119 -15.61 -13.13 -15.85
CA ARG A 119 -14.32 -13.04 -15.16
C ARG A 119 -14.25 -11.75 -14.37
N ILE A 120 -14.23 -11.86 -13.04
CA ILE A 120 -14.14 -10.70 -12.15
C ILE A 120 -12.67 -10.38 -11.87
N VAL A 121 -12.26 -9.15 -12.11
CA VAL A 121 -10.88 -8.69 -11.98
C VAL A 121 -10.84 -7.48 -11.05
N TRP A 122 -10.10 -7.60 -9.96
CA TRP A 122 -9.90 -6.49 -9.04
C TRP A 122 -8.95 -5.42 -9.63
N THR A 123 -9.33 -4.15 -9.54
CA THR A 123 -8.50 -3.00 -9.93
C THR A 123 -8.23 -2.07 -8.73
N PRO A 124 -7.05 -1.42 -8.62
CA PRO A 124 -6.86 -0.43 -7.58
C PRO A 124 -7.67 0.85 -7.86
N SER A 125 -8.48 1.28 -6.89
CA SER A 125 -9.26 2.53 -6.99
C SER A 125 -8.39 3.78 -7.20
N HIS A 126 -8.91 4.82 -7.87
CA HIS A 126 -8.23 6.11 -8.11
C HIS A 126 -6.82 5.99 -8.70
N THR A 127 -6.67 5.20 -9.77
CA THR A 127 -5.37 4.99 -10.45
C THR A 127 -5.38 5.30 -11.94
N ALA A 128 -6.29 6.15 -12.43
CA ALA A 128 -6.38 6.49 -13.85
C ALA A 128 -6.73 5.31 -14.78
N LEU A 129 -7.56 4.38 -14.31
CA LEU A 129 -8.18 3.37 -15.17
C LEU A 129 -9.47 3.96 -15.76
N PRO A 130 -9.53 4.33 -17.05
CA PRO A 130 -10.58 5.20 -17.58
C PRO A 130 -12.01 4.72 -17.27
N GLY A 131 -12.32 3.44 -17.56
CA GLY A 131 -13.65 2.90 -17.30
C GLY A 131 -14.03 2.83 -15.81
N ASN A 132 -13.06 2.65 -14.91
CA ASN A 132 -13.31 2.67 -13.46
C ASN A 132 -13.64 4.08 -13.00
N GLU A 133 -12.95 5.09 -13.56
CA GLU A 133 -13.23 6.50 -13.25
C GLU A 133 -14.60 6.93 -13.78
N VAL A 134 -15.01 6.44 -14.96
CA VAL A 134 -16.36 6.68 -15.48
C VAL A 134 -17.42 6.06 -14.57
N ALA A 135 -17.26 4.78 -14.17
CA ALA A 135 -18.20 4.13 -13.24
C ALA A 135 -18.32 4.92 -11.93
N HIS A 136 -17.18 5.27 -11.33
CA HIS A 136 -17.13 6.05 -10.09
C HIS A 136 -17.77 7.44 -10.22
N ALA A 137 -17.39 8.20 -11.25
CA ALA A 137 -17.96 9.52 -11.51
C ALA A 137 -19.47 9.45 -11.76
N THR A 138 -19.95 8.39 -12.42
CA THR A 138 -21.39 8.21 -12.69
C THR A 138 -22.17 7.85 -11.44
N ALA A 139 -21.63 6.95 -10.60
CA ALA A 139 -22.23 6.62 -9.32
C ALA A 139 -22.39 7.87 -8.45
N ARG A 140 -21.34 8.69 -8.40
CA ARG A 140 -21.34 10.00 -7.75
C ARG A 140 -22.38 10.95 -8.36
N ALA A 141 -22.41 11.11 -9.68
CA ALA A 141 -23.33 12.02 -10.36
C ALA A 141 -24.81 11.66 -10.09
N LEU A 142 -25.13 10.37 -10.07
CA LEU A 142 -26.50 9.89 -9.84
C LEU A 142 -26.99 10.08 -8.40
N LEU A 143 -26.09 10.20 -7.42
CA LEU A 143 -26.47 10.59 -6.05
C LEU A 143 -27.13 11.98 -6.01
N HIS A 144 -26.66 12.89 -6.85
CA HIS A 144 -27.09 14.29 -6.86
C HIS A 144 -28.44 14.51 -7.55
N ARG A 145 -29.04 13.46 -8.14
CA ARG A 145 -30.33 13.58 -8.85
C ARG A 145 -31.55 13.64 -7.92
N ALA A 146 -31.36 13.46 -6.59
CA ALA A 146 -32.46 13.30 -5.63
C ALA A 146 -32.37 14.16 -4.34
N PHE A 147 -31.37 15.05 -4.18
CA PHE A 147 -31.21 15.82 -2.92
C PHE A 147 -30.74 17.27 -3.15
N PRO A 148 -31.27 18.27 -2.41
CA PRO A 148 -30.73 19.62 -2.36
C PRO A 148 -29.31 19.65 -1.74
N GLU A 149 -28.53 20.67 -2.09
CA GLU A 149 -27.07 20.83 -1.82
C GLU A 149 -26.63 20.76 -0.34
N GLU A 150 -27.56 20.79 0.62
CA GLU A 150 -27.29 20.79 2.07
C GLU A 150 -26.65 19.49 2.59
N ALA A 151 -26.75 18.39 1.83
CA ALA A 151 -26.14 17.10 2.17
C ALA A 151 -24.61 17.02 1.98
N ASN A 152 -23.98 18.06 1.40
CA ASN A 152 -22.55 18.08 1.11
C ASN A 152 -21.66 18.10 2.37
N ASN A 153 -22.15 18.67 3.48
CA ASN A 153 -21.35 18.81 4.71
C ASN A 153 -21.26 17.50 5.52
N ALA A 154 -22.28 16.65 5.48
CA ALA A 154 -22.26 15.35 6.18
C ALA A 154 -21.39 14.30 5.44
N ALA A 155 -21.36 14.35 4.10
CA ALA A 155 -20.54 13.47 3.29
C ALA A 155 -19.02 13.72 3.46
N SER A 156 -18.60 14.95 3.76
CA SER A 156 -17.18 15.24 4.02
C SER A 156 -16.69 14.67 5.36
N ILE A 157 -17.58 14.61 6.37
CA ILE A 157 -17.27 14.03 7.69
C ILE A 157 -17.20 12.50 7.60
N ALA A 158 -18.10 11.85 6.87
CA ALA A 158 -18.05 10.40 6.65
C ALA A 158 -16.82 9.95 5.84
N ASN A 159 -16.38 10.77 4.86
CA ASN A 159 -15.15 10.54 4.11
C ASN A 159 -13.87 10.71 4.96
N SER A 160 -13.96 11.36 6.13
CA SER A 160 -12.82 11.59 7.03
C SER A 160 -12.53 10.40 7.95
N LEU A 161 -13.43 9.41 8.00
CA LEU A 161 -13.26 8.17 8.76
C LEU A 161 -13.09 7.00 7.78
N THR A 162 -11.97 6.95 7.06
CA THR A 162 -11.62 5.74 6.32
C THR A 162 -11.50 4.59 7.31
N PRO A 163 -12.39 3.57 7.28
CA PRO A 163 -12.26 2.45 8.19
C PRO A 163 -10.91 1.78 7.94
N LEU A 164 -10.14 1.55 9.01
CA LEU A 164 -8.96 0.70 8.95
C LEU A 164 -9.38 -0.62 8.30
N SER A 165 -8.60 -1.05 7.30
CA SER A 165 -8.89 -2.22 6.49
C SER A 165 -9.24 -3.43 7.37
N GLN A 166 -10.29 -4.18 6.98
CA GLN A 166 -10.95 -5.17 7.84
C GLN A 166 -10.12 -6.42 8.17
N THR A 167 -8.90 -6.57 7.65
CA THR A 167 -8.07 -7.75 7.92
C THR A 167 -7.00 -7.46 8.97
N TYR A 168 -6.75 -8.43 9.86
CA TYR A 168 -5.67 -8.35 10.85
C TYR A 168 -4.31 -7.96 10.23
N ALA A 169 -4.00 -8.52 9.06
CA ALA A 169 -2.76 -8.24 8.33
C ALA A 169 -2.67 -6.77 7.90
N ASP A 170 -3.77 -6.17 7.42
CA ASP A 170 -3.77 -4.77 7.01
C ASP A 170 -3.68 -3.83 8.22
N ILE A 171 -4.33 -4.18 9.35
CA ILE A 171 -4.22 -3.45 10.63
C ILE A 171 -2.77 -3.47 11.13
N LEU A 172 -2.16 -4.65 11.16
CA LEU A 172 -0.77 -4.83 11.57
C LEU A 172 0.18 -4.08 10.64
N TYR A 173 -0.06 -4.12 9.32
CA TYR A 173 0.72 -3.37 8.35
C TYR A 173 0.59 -1.86 8.56
N HIS A 174 -0.62 -1.35 8.82
CA HIS A 174 -0.86 0.05 9.15
C HIS A 174 -0.03 0.47 10.37
N TYR A 175 -0.14 -0.26 11.50
CA TYR A 175 0.63 0.07 12.70
C TYR A 175 2.14 -0.07 12.51
N ARG A 176 2.61 -1.08 11.76
CA ARG A 176 4.04 -1.22 11.44
C ARG A 176 4.53 -0.04 10.60
N ALA A 177 3.75 0.41 9.63
CA ALA A 177 4.12 1.50 8.76
C ALA A 177 4.09 2.85 9.48
N THR A 178 3.09 3.11 10.32
CA THR A 178 2.98 4.37 11.08
C THR A 178 4.01 4.48 12.19
N ARG A 179 4.43 3.36 12.79
CA ARG A 179 5.48 3.32 13.82
C ARG A 179 6.90 3.12 13.26
N ARG A 180 7.06 3.10 11.93
CA ARG A 180 8.37 2.91 11.32
C ARG A 180 9.20 4.19 11.43
N THR A 181 10.16 4.20 12.34
CA THR A 181 11.13 5.30 12.52
C THR A 181 12.27 5.22 11.50
N TYR A 182 12.82 4.02 11.29
CA TYR A 182 13.92 3.79 10.37
C TYR A 182 13.43 3.31 8.99
N PRO A 183 13.81 3.98 7.88
CA PRO A 183 13.41 3.56 6.55
C PRO A 183 14.10 2.24 6.15
N PRO A 184 13.51 1.50 5.20
CA PRO A 184 14.17 0.33 4.63
C PRO A 184 15.44 0.74 3.85
N PRO A 185 16.35 -0.22 3.58
CA PRO A 185 17.45 0.00 2.64
C PRO A 185 16.93 0.52 1.30
N HIS A 186 17.68 1.43 0.67
CA HIS A 186 17.37 1.93 -0.66
C HIS A 186 17.38 0.78 -1.68
N SER A 187 16.49 0.82 -2.69
CA SER A 187 16.30 -0.30 -3.63
C SER A 187 17.52 -0.58 -4.52
N SER A 188 18.42 0.39 -4.66
CA SER A 188 19.66 0.26 -5.43
C SER A 188 20.83 -0.31 -4.62
N LEU A 189 20.69 -0.48 -3.30
CA LEU A 189 21.74 -1.09 -2.49
C LEU A 189 21.87 -2.59 -2.79
N SER A 190 23.10 -3.07 -2.76
CA SER A 190 23.35 -4.52 -2.83
C SER A 190 22.76 -5.22 -1.60
N THR A 191 22.49 -6.52 -1.71
CA THR A 191 22.01 -7.32 -0.58
C THR A 191 22.98 -7.29 0.61
N ALA A 192 24.28 -7.16 0.37
CA ALA A 192 25.28 -7.06 1.43
C ALA A 192 25.21 -5.71 2.14
N ASP A 193 25.14 -4.61 1.37
CA ASP A 193 25.04 -3.25 1.90
C ASP A 193 23.72 -3.05 2.68
N ALA A 194 22.62 -3.58 2.15
CA ALA A 194 21.33 -3.56 2.82
C ALA A 194 21.34 -4.25 4.19
N ARG A 195 22.15 -5.32 4.36
CA ARG A 195 22.34 -5.97 5.68
C ARG A 195 23.15 -5.07 6.62
N ILE A 196 24.24 -4.46 6.15
CA ILE A 196 25.05 -3.55 6.96
C ILE A 196 24.19 -2.37 7.42
N TRP A 197 23.47 -1.73 6.49
CA TRP A 197 22.52 -0.66 6.81
C TRP A 197 21.56 -1.06 7.92
N ARG A 198 20.96 -2.25 7.81
CA ARG A 198 20.01 -2.72 8.82
C ARG A 198 20.68 -2.93 10.17
N ARG A 199 21.90 -3.47 10.19
CA ARG A 199 22.68 -3.67 11.41
C ARG A 199 23.04 -2.35 12.09
N LEU A 200 23.34 -1.30 11.32
CA LEU A 200 23.57 0.05 11.85
C LEU A 200 22.29 0.58 12.52
N GLN A 201 21.14 0.51 11.83
CA GLN A 201 19.84 0.96 12.38
C GLN A 201 19.40 0.19 13.63
N THR A 202 19.72 -1.11 13.74
CA THR A 202 19.36 -1.93 14.89
C THR A 202 20.45 -1.99 15.96
N ASN A 203 21.54 -1.23 15.81
CA ASN A 203 22.69 -1.25 16.70
C ASN A 203 23.29 -2.66 16.92
N THR A 204 23.34 -3.47 15.86
CA THR A 204 23.89 -4.84 15.85
C THR A 204 25.08 -4.99 14.88
N TYR A 205 25.65 -3.87 14.45
CA TYR A 205 26.92 -3.88 13.72
C TYR A 205 28.04 -4.26 14.68
N TYR A 206 28.99 -5.08 14.23
CA TYR A 206 30.05 -5.56 15.11
C TYR A 206 30.91 -4.38 15.58
N ASN A 207 31.12 -4.33 16.89
CA ASN A 207 31.99 -3.38 17.55
C ASN A 207 32.66 -4.08 18.74
N HIS A 208 33.74 -3.53 19.26
CA HIS A 208 34.48 -4.19 20.34
C HIS A 208 33.66 -4.29 21.63
N LEU A 209 32.78 -3.34 21.93
CA LEU A 209 31.93 -3.40 23.12
C LEU A 209 31.00 -4.63 23.08
N HIS A 210 30.35 -4.86 21.93
CA HIS A 210 29.50 -6.02 21.69
C HIS A 210 30.31 -7.32 21.76
N LEU A 211 31.49 -7.36 21.13
CA LEU A 211 32.34 -8.54 21.13
C LEU A 211 32.97 -8.82 22.50
N HIS A 212 33.23 -7.78 23.31
CA HIS A 212 33.72 -7.91 24.67
C HIS A 212 32.71 -8.64 25.55
N HIS A 213 31.40 -8.38 25.39
CA HIS A 213 30.36 -9.13 26.11
C HIS A 213 30.37 -10.65 25.77
N ILE A 214 30.90 -11.03 24.62
CA ILE A 214 30.99 -12.44 24.18
C ILE A 214 32.35 -13.03 24.60
N SER A 215 33.44 -12.30 24.37
CA SER A 215 34.80 -12.76 24.62
C SER A 215 35.66 -11.62 25.20
N PRO A 216 35.56 -11.37 26.52
CA PRO A 216 36.24 -10.25 27.18
C PRO A 216 37.78 -10.27 27.03
N ALA A 217 38.37 -11.47 26.97
CA ALA A 217 39.81 -11.66 26.89
C ALA A 217 40.39 -11.24 25.51
N ASN A 218 39.57 -11.29 24.45
CA ASN A 218 40.02 -11.05 23.08
C ASN A 218 39.67 -9.66 22.56
N TYR A 219 38.71 -8.97 23.18
CA TYR A 219 38.22 -7.67 22.71
C TYR A 219 38.16 -6.67 23.87
N PRO A 220 38.84 -5.52 23.81
CA PRO A 220 38.73 -4.48 24.83
C PRO A 220 37.35 -3.80 24.84
N LEU A 221 36.93 -3.24 25.98
CA LEU A 221 35.69 -2.44 26.07
C LEU A 221 35.77 -1.14 25.27
N ASN A 222 36.95 -0.53 25.28
CA ASN A 222 37.21 0.78 24.70
C ASN A 222 37.79 0.68 23.29
N CYS A 223 37.73 1.79 22.58
CA CYS A 223 38.29 1.94 21.25
C CYS A 223 39.82 1.87 21.34
N PRO A 224 40.50 0.95 20.63
CA PRO A 224 41.96 0.81 20.68
C PRO A 224 42.74 2.06 20.23
N GLN A 225 42.08 3.04 19.62
CA GLN A 225 42.70 4.20 18.99
C GLN A 225 42.46 5.52 19.74
N CYS A 226 41.42 5.60 20.58
CA CYS A 226 41.09 6.85 21.30
C CYS A 226 40.51 6.61 22.70
N ASP A 227 40.48 5.35 23.17
CA ASP A 227 40.09 4.92 24.52
C ASP A 227 38.65 5.26 24.98
N GLU A 228 37.81 5.77 24.09
CA GLU A 228 36.38 5.95 24.31
C GLU A 228 35.60 4.62 24.19
N PRO A 229 34.44 4.45 24.85
CA PRO A 229 33.62 3.24 24.72
C PRO A 229 33.28 2.91 23.27
N ASN A 230 33.60 1.68 22.83
CA ASN A 230 33.52 1.28 21.42
C ASN A 230 32.08 0.89 21.00
N THR A 231 31.16 1.83 21.11
CA THR A 231 29.78 1.69 20.63
C THR A 231 29.73 1.79 19.09
N THR A 232 28.66 1.31 18.44
CA THR A 232 28.47 1.48 16.99
C THR A 232 28.50 2.94 16.58
N ALA A 233 27.81 3.81 17.32
CA ALA A 233 27.79 5.24 17.07
C ALA A 233 29.19 5.85 17.22
N HIS A 234 29.97 5.42 18.21
CA HIS A 234 31.36 5.86 18.32
C HIS A 234 32.18 5.37 17.13
N LEU A 235 32.25 4.05 16.93
CA LEU A 235 33.01 3.39 15.87
C LEU A 235 32.79 4.03 14.49
N VAL A 236 31.51 4.20 14.12
CA VAL A 236 31.13 4.66 12.78
C VAL A 236 31.04 6.18 12.71
N TRP A 237 30.56 6.88 13.74
CA TRP A 237 30.22 8.29 13.64
C TRP A 237 31.22 9.20 14.37
N THR A 238 31.30 9.10 15.69
CA THR A 238 32.00 10.10 16.53
C THR A 238 33.50 9.85 16.69
N CYS A 239 34.01 8.68 16.32
CA CYS A 239 35.42 8.36 16.50
C CYS A 239 36.32 9.26 15.62
N PRO A 240 37.25 10.04 16.23
CA PRO A 240 38.09 10.99 15.49
C PRO A 240 39.08 10.29 14.55
N THR A 241 39.40 9.03 14.83
CA THR A 241 40.35 8.22 14.04
C THR A 241 39.70 7.48 12.88
N ASN A 242 38.39 7.64 12.66
CA ASN A 242 37.70 7.11 11.47
C ASN A 242 37.49 8.23 10.43
N PRO A 243 38.37 8.39 9.44
CA PRO A 243 38.25 9.42 8.41
C PRO A 243 37.26 9.03 7.30
N PRO A 244 36.62 10.00 6.63
CA PRO A 244 36.58 11.44 6.94
C PRO A 244 35.52 11.76 8.01
N PRO A 245 35.86 12.41 9.14
CA PRO A 245 34.90 12.64 10.21
C PRO A 245 33.75 13.57 9.78
N PRO A 246 32.52 13.38 10.28
CA PRO A 246 31.45 14.35 10.12
C PRO A 246 31.87 15.68 10.77
N ARG A 247 31.32 16.80 10.28
CA ARG A 247 31.55 18.11 10.92
C ARG A 247 30.79 18.15 12.24
N SER A 248 31.51 18.20 13.35
CA SER A 248 30.95 18.26 14.71
C SER A 248 29.93 17.14 14.99
N PRO A 249 30.37 15.87 14.99
CA PRO A 249 29.47 14.72 15.04
C PRO A 249 28.70 14.67 16.36
N THR A 250 27.37 14.75 16.31
CA THR A 250 26.50 14.52 17.48
C THR A 250 25.69 13.23 17.33
N LEU A 251 25.16 12.71 18.45
CA LEU A 251 24.31 11.52 18.42
C LEU A 251 22.96 11.79 17.73
N GLU A 252 22.45 13.02 17.81
CA GLU A 252 21.22 13.42 17.10
C GLU A 252 21.42 13.38 15.58
N GLN A 253 22.59 13.80 15.11
CA GLN A 253 22.94 13.70 13.68
C GLN A 253 23.10 12.25 13.24
N TRP A 254 23.71 11.41 14.07
CA TRP A 254 23.78 9.96 13.82
C TRP A 254 22.39 9.37 13.62
N GLU A 255 21.46 9.67 14.52
CA GLU A 255 20.07 9.22 14.42
C GLU A 255 19.36 9.77 13.17
N CYS A 256 19.62 11.03 12.82
CA CYS A 256 19.07 11.65 11.61
C CYS A 256 19.54 10.93 10.34
N VAL A 257 20.83 10.59 10.24
CA VAL A 257 21.37 9.86 9.09
C VAL A 257 20.76 8.47 9.00
N LEU A 258 20.61 7.73 10.12
CA LEU A 258 19.97 6.42 10.14
C LEU A 258 18.50 6.44 9.68
N GLN A 259 17.85 7.61 9.75
CA GLN A 259 16.49 7.85 9.26
C GLN A 259 16.43 8.28 7.78
N SER A 260 17.57 8.45 7.11
CA SER A 260 17.61 8.85 5.70
C SER A 260 17.17 7.73 4.75
N CYS A 261 16.32 8.09 3.80
CA CYS A 261 15.90 7.22 2.69
C CYS A 261 16.72 7.42 1.41
N GLN A 262 17.69 8.35 1.41
CA GLN A 262 18.51 8.66 0.25
C GLN A 262 19.61 7.62 0.06
N LEU A 263 19.93 7.31 -1.20
CA LEU A 263 20.96 6.32 -1.52
C LEU A 263 22.34 6.80 -1.05
N GLU A 264 22.66 8.07 -1.31
CA GLU A 264 23.97 8.65 -1.04
C GLU A 264 24.31 8.62 0.45
N ASP A 265 23.33 8.95 1.32
CA ASP A 265 23.51 8.92 2.77
C ASP A 265 23.74 7.49 3.28
N GLN A 266 22.97 6.53 2.75
CA GLN A 266 23.10 5.12 3.13
C GLN A 266 24.47 4.57 2.69
N GLU A 267 24.88 4.81 1.45
CA GLU A 267 26.17 4.37 0.92
C GLU A 267 27.35 5.00 1.67
N ALA A 268 27.28 6.30 1.95
CA ALA A 268 28.31 7.01 2.70
C ALA A 268 28.50 6.40 4.10
N LEU A 269 27.40 6.14 4.83
CA LEU A 269 27.48 5.57 6.17
C LEU A 269 27.97 4.12 6.16
N ILE A 270 27.53 3.31 5.19
CA ILE A 270 27.96 1.92 5.02
C ILE A 270 29.46 1.85 4.70
N SER A 271 29.93 2.69 3.77
CA SER A 271 31.35 2.81 3.42
C SER A 271 32.18 3.17 4.65
N ARG A 272 31.71 4.15 5.42
CA ARG A 272 32.35 4.57 6.67
C ARG A 272 32.37 3.47 7.73
N ALA A 273 31.32 2.68 7.85
CA ALA A 273 31.27 1.54 8.76
C ALA A 273 32.29 0.46 8.39
N ARG A 274 32.40 0.11 7.10
CA ARG A 274 33.41 -0.83 6.59
C ARG A 274 34.83 -0.37 6.86
N MET A 275 35.13 0.89 6.56
CA MET A 275 36.45 1.46 6.86
C MET A 275 36.77 1.37 8.36
N ALA A 276 35.79 1.64 9.22
CA ALA A 276 35.95 1.56 10.66
C ALA A 276 36.22 0.13 11.15
N ALA A 277 35.51 -0.85 10.60
CA ALA A 277 35.67 -2.26 10.93
C ALA A 277 37.02 -2.80 10.45
N ALA A 278 37.40 -2.52 9.21
CA ALA A 278 38.68 -2.92 8.63
C ALA A 278 39.87 -2.36 9.43
N ALA A 279 39.82 -1.08 9.81
CA ALA A 279 40.87 -0.43 10.60
C ALA A 279 41.05 -1.03 12.00
N ARG A 280 40.08 -1.80 12.49
CA ARG A 280 40.05 -2.38 13.85
C ARG A 280 39.99 -3.90 13.83
N ALA A 281 40.22 -4.52 12.67
CA ALA A 281 40.15 -5.97 12.48
C ALA A 281 38.84 -6.60 13.02
N LEU A 282 37.72 -5.90 12.88
CA LEU A 282 36.40 -6.41 13.25
C LEU A 282 35.83 -7.30 12.13
N PRO A 283 35.01 -8.31 12.47
CA PRO A 283 34.31 -9.10 11.47
C PRO A 283 33.34 -8.23 10.65
N GLU A 284 33.20 -8.50 9.34
CA GLU A 284 32.18 -7.86 8.48
C GLU A 284 30.79 -8.48 8.66
#